data_AF-A0A9Q2ZVD6-F1
#
_entry.id   AF-A0A9Q2ZVD6-F1
#
_cell.length_a   1.000
_cell.length_b   1.000
_cell.length_c   1.000
_cell.angle_alpha   90.00
_cell.angle_beta   90.00
_cell.angle_gamma   90.00
#
_symmetry.space_group_name_H-M   'P 1'
#
loop_
_entity.id
_entity.type
_entity.pdbx_description
1 polymer ?
#
loop_
_entity_poly.entity_id
_entity_poly.type
_entity_poly.pdbx_seq_one_letter_code
_entity_poly.pdbx_strand_id
1 'polypeptide(L)'
;MSKDYDRNGLITLIKSEFKLDWQGIHGANHWARVLHHGKHIGRSRNADPLVVELFGLLHDSCRLNDGGTEPATALVRGRAV
;
A
#
# COMPACT_ATOMS: atom_id res chain seq x y z
N MET A 1 20.13 11.84 9.93
CA MET A 1 18.73 11.56 10.34
C MET A 1 18.58 10.06 10.46
N SER A 2 18.57 9.54 11.69
CA SER A 2 18.18 8.15 11.94
C SER A 2 16.78 7.94 11.38
N LYS A 3 16.50 6.78 10.77
CA LYS A 3 15.11 6.47 10.38
C LYS A 3 14.30 6.30 11.65
N ASP A 4 13.23 7.07 11.80
CA ASP A 4 12.36 7.10 12.98
C ASP A 4 11.53 5.81 13.19
N TYR A 5 11.68 4.83 12.31
CA TYR A 5 10.99 3.54 12.36
C TYR A 5 11.72 2.46 11.55
N ASP A 6 11.43 1.19 11.85
CA ASP A 6 11.89 0.05 11.07
C ASP A 6 11.13 -0.06 9.74
N ARG A 7 11.67 0.59 8.71
CA ARG A 7 11.10 0.57 7.36
C ARG A 7 11.04 -0.81 6.74
N ASN A 8 12.04 -1.66 7.00
CA ASN A 8 12.08 -2.99 6.39
C ASN A 8 11.08 -3.93 7.07
N GLY A 9 10.98 -3.87 8.41
CA GLY A 9 9.95 -4.55 9.17
C GLY A 9 8.56 -4.11 8.75
N LEU A 10 8.34 -2.81 8.55
CA LEU A 10 7.05 -2.31 8.07
C LEU A 10 6.68 -2.88 6.69
N ILE A 11 7.58 -2.79 5.70
CA ILE A 11 7.33 -3.33 4.35
C ILE A 11 7.08 -4.84 4.40
N THR A 12 7.79 -5.55 5.27
CA THR A 12 7.62 -7.00 5.46
C THR A 12 6.22 -7.31 6.00
N LEU A 13 5.79 -6.60 7.04
CA LEU A 13 4.46 -6.75 7.63
C LEU A 13 3.35 -6.42 6.64
N ILE A 14 3.47 -5.31 5.92
CA ILE A 14 2.51 -4.93 4.89
C ILE A 14 2.41 -6.04 3.85
N LYS A 15 3.54 -6.52 3.33
CA LYS A 15 3.54 -7.56 2.29
C LYS A 15 2.92 -8.87 2.78
N SER A 16 3.09 -9.23 4.05
CA SER A 16 2.47 -10.43 4.62
C SER A 16 0.97 -10.28 4.86
N GLU A 17 0.51 -9.06 5.16
CA GLU A 17 -0.90 -8.81 5.50
C GLU A 17 -1.77 -8.35 4.34
N PHE A 18 -1.18 -7.83 3.26
CA PHE A 18 -1.91 -7.27 2.13
C PHE A 18 -2.82 -8.33 1.47
N LYS A 19 -4.10 -8.00 1.32
CA LYS A 19 -5.15 -8.96 0.91
C LYS A 19 -5.35 -9.06 -0.60
N LEU A 20 -4.73 -8.16 -1.38
CA LEU A 20 -4.81 -8.15 -2.83
C LEU A 20 -3.51 -8.63 -3.47
N ASP A 21 -3.50 -8.74 -4.80
CA ASP A 21 -2.28 -9.05 -5.53
C ASP A 21 -1.24 -7.94 -5.32
N TRP A 22 -0.11 -8.32 -4.71
CA TRP A 22 1.03 -7.44 -4.49
C TRP A 22 1.60 -6.85 -5.78
N GLN A 23 1.41 -7.52 -6.92
CA GLN A 23 1.79 -7.02 -8.25
C GLN A 23 0.61 -6.42 -9.03
N GLY A 24 -0.59 -6.38 -8.44
CA GLY A 24 -1.81 -5.88 -9.04
C GLY A 24 -1.87 -4.36 -9.16
N ILE A 25 -3.01 -3.84 -9.61
CA ILE A 25 -3.20 -2.42 -9.94
C ILE A 25 -3.09 -1.49 -8.73
N HIS A 26 -3.38 -1.99 -7.52
CA HIS A 26 -3.14 -1.32 -6.23
C HIS A 26 -2.00 -1.99 -5.43
N GLY A 27 -1.09 -2.69 -6.11
CA GLY A 27 0.07 -3.35 -5.50
C GLY A 27 1.31 -2.45 -5.37
N ALA A 28 2.46 -3.06 -5.09
CA ALA A 28 3.71 -2.36 -4.80
C ALA A 28 4.12 -1.32 -5.85
N ASN A 29 3.88 -1.62 -7.12
CA ASN A 29 4.19 -0.71 -8.23
C ASN A 29 3.33 0.57 -8.17
N HIS A 30 2.06 0.46 -7.77
CA HIS A 30 1.21 1.64 -7.53
C HIS A 30 1.77 2.48 -6.39
N TRP A 31 2.11 1.83 -5.27
CA TRP A 31 2.55 2.51 -4.06
C TRP A 31 3.90 3.22 -4.27
N ALA A 32 4.81 2.61 -5.01
CA ALA A 32 6.08 3.22 -5.39
C ALA A 32 5.90 4.51 -6.20
N ARG A 33 4.94 4.53 -7.14
CA ARG A 33 4.61 5.75 -7.92
C ARG A 33 3.99 6.82 -7.04
N VAL A 34 3.04 6.46 -6.17
CA VAL A 34 2.43 7.39 -5.20
C VAL A 34 3.49 8.01 -4.30
N LEU A 35 4.39 7.19 -3.73
CA LEU A 35 5.47 7.67 -2.87
C LEU A 35 6.45 8.57 -3.63
N HIS A 36 6.82 8.22 -4.87
CA HIS A 36 7.72 9.02 -5.70
C HIS A 36 7.16 10.44 -5.93
N HIS A 37 5.92 10.54 -6.42
CA HIS A 37 5.27 11.82 -6.67
C HIS A 37 4.94 12.56 -5.38
N GLY A 38 4.49 11.85 -4.34
CA GLY A 38 4.23 12.40 -3.02
C GLY A 38 5.47 13.08 -2.42
N LYS A 39 6.65 12.44 -2.52
CA LYS A 39 7.93 13.05 -2.10
C LYS A 39 8.26 14.30 -2.91
N HIS A 40 8.02 14.31 -4.22
CA HIS A 40 8.27 15.48 -5.06
C HIS A 40 7.37 16.67 -4.67
N ILE A 41 6.06 16.42 -4.57
CA ILE A 41 5.07 17.45 -4.20
C ILE A 41 5.30 17.91 -2.76
N GLY A 42 5.50 16.98 -1.83
CA GLY A 42 5.71 17.27 -0.41
C GLY A 42 6.89 18.21 -0.18
N ARG A 43 8.01 18.00 -0.89
CA ARG A 43 9.15 18.94 -0.86
C ARG A 43 8.76 20.35 -1.30
N SER A 44 8.00 20.49 -2.38
CA SER A 44 7.55 21.80 -2.89
C SER A 44 6.57 22.52 -1.95
N ARG A 45 5.92 21.78 -1.05
CA ARG A 45 4.92 22.30 -0.12
C ARG A 45 5.41 22.34 1.33
N ASN A 46 6.69 22.06 1.56
CA ASN A 46 7.29 22.00 2.89
C ASN A 46 6.54 21.03 3.84
N ALA A 47 6.02 19.92 3.28
CA ALA A 47 5.36 18.88 4.03
C ALA A 47 6.37 18.03 4.80
N ASP A 48 5.93 17.43 5.92
CA ASP A 48 6.75 16.50 6.69
C ASP A 48 7.13 15.26 5.84
N PRO A 49 8.44 15.04 5.58
CA PRO A 49 8.89 13.90 4.79
C PRO A 49 8.51 12.54 5.37
N LEU A 50 8.43 12.40 6.70
CA LEU A 50 8.09 11.14 7.36
C LEU A 50 6.61 10.80 7.11
N VAL A 51 5.72 11.78 7.26
CA VAL A 51 4.28 11.61 7.01
C VAL A 51 4.03 11.22 5.54
N VAL A 52 4.69 11.91 4.61
CA VAL A 52 4.58 11.60 3.16
C VAL A 52 5.08 10.19 2.86
N GLU A 53 6.15 9.76 3.52
CA GLU A 53 6.67 8.40 3.35
C GLU A 53 5.72 7.33 3.89
N LEU A 54 5.24 7.51 5.11
CA LEU A 54 4.30 6.58 5.75
C LEU A 54 2.99 6.50 4.97
N PHE A 55 2.46 7.63 4.47
CA PHE A 55 1.28 7.64 3.61
C PHE A 55 1.51 6.79 2.35
N GLY A 56 2.62 7.01 1.64
CA GLY A 56 2.93 6.24 0.43
C GLY A 56 3.07 4.73 0.68
N LEU A 57 3.49 4.33 1.89
CA LEU A 57 3.63 2.93 2.28
C LEU A 57 2.34 2.31 2.87
N LEU A 58 1.36 3.08 3.34
CA LEU A 58 0.22 2.55 4.12
C LEU A 58 -1.16 2.82 3.51
N HIS A 59 -1.31 3.80 2.62
CA HIS A 59 -2.63 4.28 2.17
C HIS A 59 -3.58 3.20 1.65
N ASP A 60 -3.06 2.12 1.05
CA ASP A 60 -3.83 1.00 0.53
C ASP A 60 -3.62 -0.31 1.33
N SER A 61 -2.87 -0.30 2.45
CA SER A 61 -2.48 -1.54 3.15
C SER A 61 -3.65 -2.34 3.73
N CYS A 62 -4.77 -1.67 4.01
CA CYS A 62 -6.00 -2.28 4.51
C CYS A 62 -7.09 -2.42 3.44
N ARG A 63 -6.74 -2.27 2.15
CA ARG A 63 -7.68 -2.42 1.03
C ARG A 63 -8.10 -3.89 0.90
N LEU A 64 -9.42 -4.10 0.74
CA LEU A 64 -10.01 -5.44 0.61
C LEU A 64 -10.49 -5.78 -0.81
N ASN A 65 -10.60 -4.79 -1.70
CA ASN A 65 -10.98 -4.97 -3.10
C ASN A 65 -10.54 -3.79 -3.99
N ASP A 66 -10.54 -4.02 -5.30
CA ASP A 66 -10.15 -3.04 -6.33
C ASP A 66 -11.33 -2.20 -6.86
N GLY A 67 -12.52 -2.30 -6.25
CA GLY A 67 -13.69 -1.48 -6.61
C GLY A 67 -14.35 -1.84 -7.95
N GLY A 68 -14.24 -3.08 -8.41
CA GLY A 68 -15.01 -3.57 -9.57
C GLY A 68 -16.52 -3.60 -9.30
N THR A 69 -17.32 -3.26 -10.31
CA THR A 69 -18.80 -3.27 -10.29
C THR A 69 -19.42 -4.66 -10.42
N GLU A 70 -18.68 -5.74 -10.13
CA GLU A 70 -19.28 -7.07 -10.11
C GLU A 70 -20.12 -7.21 -8.83
N PRO A 71 -21.40 -7.64 -8.91
CA PRO A 71 -22.20 -7.89 -7.72
C PRO A 71 -21.48 -8.92 -6.83
N ALA A 72 -21.61 -8.75 -5.52
CA ALA A 72 -21.04 -9.63 -4.48
C ALA A 72 -21.70 -11.03 -4.46
N THR A 73 -21.73 -11.71 -5.59
CA THR A 73 -22.22 -13.08 -5.78
C THR A 73 -21.22 -13.87 -6.61
N ALA A 74 -20.09 -14.17 -5.98
CA ALA A 74 -19.28 -15.34 -6.29
C ALA A 74 -18.65 -15.86 -4.99
N LEU A 75 -19.52 -16.29 -4.06
CA LEU A 75 -19.10 -17.15 -2.96
C LEU A 75 -18.96 -18.60 -3.47
N VAL A 76 -17.91 -19.28 -2.98
CA VAL A 76 -17.62 -20.73 -3.03
C VAL A 76 -16.91 -21.26 -4.27
N ARG A 77 -15.57 -21.40 -4.18
CA ARG A 77 -14.79 -22.68 -4.19
C ARG A 77 -13.49 -22.39 -3.42
N GLY A 78 -13.05 -23.06 -2.36
CA GLY A 78 -13.21 -24.43 -1.89
C GLY A 78 -11.81 -25.05 -1.72
N ARG A 79 -11.55 -25.64 -0.53
CA ARG A 79 -10.32 -26.31 -0.01
C ARG A 79 -9.41 -25.37 0.81
N ALA A 80 -9.19 -25.55 2.12
CA ALA A 80 -9.13 -26.77 2.94
C ALA A 80 -8.26 -27.87 2.32
N VAL A 81 -6.95 -27.69 2.45
CA VAL A 81 -5.98 -28.68 2.94
C VAL A 81 -4.92 -27.94 3.76
#